data_AF-C9MU66-F1
#
_entry.id   AF-C9MU66-F1
#
_cell.length_a   1.000
_cell.length_b   1.000
_cell.length_c   1.000
_cell.angle_alpha   90.00
_cell.angle_beta   90.00
_cell.angle_gamma   90.00
#
_symmetry.space_group_name_H-M   'P 1'
#
loop_
_entity.id
_entity.type
_entity.pdbx_description
1 polymer ?
#
loop_
_entity_poly.entity_id
_entity_poly.type
_entity_poly.pdbx_seq_one_letter_code
_entity_poly.pdbx_strand_id
1 'polypeptide(L)'
;MKKEYQKEIADNHNITISIFISWLENINLIRNLSAHNSNVLDILFRTKPKILNRWKDKILINPKNGKTVDKISKSILIMEHLTLSINKDFPGNAIKKCLLRLYKRDMRILKQIGFKDIENVKNLKI
;
A
#
# COMPACT_ATOMS: atom_id res chain seq x y z
N MET A 1 21.36 -5.87 2.47
CA MET A 1 20.95 -6.37 3.81
C MET A 1 21.33 -7.85 3.89
N LYS A 2 22.01 -8.30 4.95
CA LYS A 2 22.34 -9.73 5.13
C LYS A 2 21.05 -10.55 5.26
N LYS A 3 21.03 -11.78 4.73
CA LYS A 3 19.85 -12.67 4.73
C LYS A 3 19.26 -12.89 6.13
N GLU A 4 20.13 -13.00 7.14
CA GLU A 4 19.76 -13.17 8.55
C GLU A 4 18.86 -12.02 9.05
N TYR A 5 19.25 -10.77 8.81
CA TYR A 5 18.43 -9.61 9.18
C TYR A 5 17.11 -9.57 8.40
N GLN A 6 17.08 -10.03 7.14
CA GLN A 6 15.82 -10.09 6.38
C GLN A 6 14.85 -11.08 7.01
N LYS A 7 15.36 -12.20 7.51
CA LYS A 7 14.57 -13.22 8.21
C LYS A 7 14.04 -12.70 9.53
N GLU A 8 14.93 -12.16 10.37
CA GLU A 8 14.56 -11.61 11.67
C GLU A 8 13.48 -10.54 11.56
N ILE A 9 13.62 -9.59 10.63
CA ILE A 9 12.62 -8.54 10.43
C ILE A 9 11.31 -9.13 9.91
N ALA A 10 11.36 -10.06 8.94
CA ALA A 10 10.16 -10.70 8.42
C ALA A 10 9.39 -11.44 9.53
N ASP A 11 10.11 -12.17 10.38
CA ASP A 11 9.54 -12.90 11.52
C ASP A 11 8.92 -11.92 12.54
N ASN A 12 9.58 -10.80 12.85
CA ASN A 12 9.04 -9.74 13.72
C ASN A 12 7.73 -9.11 13.20
N HIS A 13 7.51 -9.14 11.88
CA HIS A 13 6.27 -8.67 11.25
C HIS A 13 5.25 -9.78 10.98
N ASN A 14 5.52 -11.03 11.38
CA ASN A 14 4.70 -12.21 11.09
C ASN A 14 4.43 -12.38 9.58
N ILE A 15 5.46 -12.17 8.76
CA ILE A 15 5.41 -12.34 7.30
C ILE A 15 6.58 -13.21 6.83
N THR A 16 6.46 -13.77 5.62
CA THR A 16 7.58 -14.50 5.03
C THR A 16 8.64 -13.54 4.50
N ILE A 17 9.90 -13.98 4.45
CA ILE A 17 11.01 -13.23 3.82
C ILE A 17 10.63 -12.77 2.40
N SER A 18 9.94 -13.63 1.65
CA SER A 18 9.54 -13.32 0.29
C SER A 18 8.49 -12.20 0.21
N ILE A 19 7.58 -12.11 1.18
CA ILE A 19 6.64 -10.97 1.30
C ILE A 19 7.43 -9.71 1.68
N PHE A 20 8.33 -9.81 2.67
CA PHE A 20 9.14 -8.68 3.12
C PHE A 20 9.99 -8.08 1.99
N ILE A 21 10.71 -8.91 1.23
CA ILE A 21 11.50 -8.44 0.08
C ILE A 21 10.61 -7.75 -0.96
N SER A 22 9.46 -8.37 -1.29
CA SER A 22 8.50 -7.77 -2.23
C SER A 22 8.00 -6.39 -1.78
N TRP A 23 7.84 -6.18 -0.48
CA TRP A 23 7.45 -4.89 0.07
C TRP A 23 8.56 -3.85 0.01
N LEU A 24 9.80 -4.22 0.33
CA LEU A 24 10.94 -3.32 0.21
C LEU A 24 11.16 -2.87 -1.24
N GLU A 25 11.06 -3.79 -2.20
CA GLU A 25 11.14 -3.48 -3.63
C GLU A 25 10.03 -2.50 -4.06
N ASN A 26 8.80 -2.71 -3.57
CA ASN A 26 7.68 -1.82 -3.86
C ASN A 26 7.87 -0.42 -3.25
N ILE A 27 8.34 -0.33 -2.01
CA ILE A 27 8.65 0.95 -1.36
C ILE A 27 9.77 1.68 -2.12
N ASN A 28 10.82 0.97 -2.51
CA ASN A 28 11.91 1.53 -3.30
C ASN A 28 11.40 2.07 -4.65
N LEU A 29 10.54 1.32 -5.34
CA LEU A 29 9.90 1.77 -6.57
C LEU A 29 9.08 3.07 -6.36
N ILE A 30 8.22 3.10 -5.33
CA ILE A 30 7.40 4.28 -5.06
C ILE A 30 8.25 5.49 -4.69
N ARG A 31 9.30 5.32 -3.90
CA ARG A 31 10.26 6.36 -3.58
C ARG A 31 10.92 6.91 -4.85
N ASN A 32 11.39 6.04 -5.73
CA ASN A 32 12.03 6.44 -6.99
C ASN A 32 11.06 7.20 -7.90
N LEU A 33 9.84 6.70 -8.07
CA LEU A 33 8.82 7.38 -8.88
C LEU A 33 8.45 8.75 -8.31
N SER A 34 8.38 8.87 -6.98
CA SER A 34 8.13 10.15 -6.30
C SER A 34 9.27 11.13 -6.53
N ALA A 35 10.53 10.68 -6.45
CA ALA A 35 11.71 11.51 -6.68
C ALA A 35 11.80 12.01 -8.14
N HIS A 36 11.28 11.24 -9.09
CA HIS A 36 11.19 11.61 -10.50
C HIS A 36 9.88 12.33 -10.86
N ASN A 37 9.10 12.82 -9.88
CA ASN A 37 7.83 13.52 -10.08
C ASN A 37 6.81 12.76 -10.94
N SER A 38 6.86 11.42 -10.92
CA SER A 38 5.89 10.59 -11.65
C SER A 38 4.52 10.67 -10.99
N ASN A 39 3.45 10.46 -11.77
CA ASN A 39 2.09 10.38 -11.21
C ASN A 39 1.86 9.06 -10.46
N VAL A 40 2.25 9.05 -9.19
CA VAL A 40 2.15 7.86 -8.31
C VAL A 40 0.70 7.49 -8.00
N LEU A 41 -0.25 8.44 -8.05
CA LEU A 41 -1.65 8.21 -7.71
C LEU A 41 -2.37 7.31 -8.72
N ASP A 42 -1.99 7.38 -10.00
CA ASP A 42 -2.58 6.57 -11.07
C ASP A 42 -1.65 5.44 -11.56
N ILE A 43 -0.75 4.99 -10.69
CA ILE A 43 0.17 3.92 -11.02
C ILE A 43 -0.55 2.58 -11.22
N LEU A 44 -0.06 1.81 -12.20
CA LEU A 44 -0.34 0.39 -12.34
C LEU A 44 0.98 -0.40 -12.25
N PHE A 45 1.14 -1.19 -11.19
CA PHE A 45 2.35 -1.98 -10.98
C PHE A 45 2.46 -3.11 -12.01
N ARG A 46 3.58 -3.12 -12.75
CA ARG A 46 3.97 -4.26 -13.59
C ARG A 46 4.43 -5.43 -12.71
N THR A 47 5.32 -5.15 -11.76
CA THR A 47 5.75 -6.11 -10.74
C THR A 47 4.82 -6.01 -9.55
N LYS A 48 3.96 -7.03 -9.37
CA LYS A 48 2.86 -7.00 -8.41
C LYS A 48 3.39 -7.21 -6.99
N PRO A 49 3.23 -6.24 -6.08
CA PRO A 49 3.62 -6.47 -4.69
C PRO A 49 2.74 -7.57 -4.08
N LYS A 50 3.36 -8.43 -3.28
CA LYS A 50 2.63 -9.46 -2.52
C LYS A 50 1.71 -8.78 -1.51
N ILE A 51 0.45 -9.24 -1.45
CA ILE A 51 -0.55 -8.74 -0.51
C ILE A 51 -0.96 -9.82 0.47
N LEU A 52 -1.40 -9.41 1.64
CA LEU A 52 -1.96 -10.30 2.64
C LEU A 52 -3.43 -10.58 2.34
N ASN A 53 -3.91 -11.78 2.67
CA ASN A 53 -5.29 -12.17 2.42
C ASN A 53 -6.30 -11.20 3.07
N ARG A 54 -5.99 -10.73 4.28
CA ARG A 54 -6.77 -9.73 5.05
C ARG A 54 -6.87 -8.33 4.42
N TRP A 55 -6.24 -8.11 3.27
CA TRP A 55 -6.32 -6.84 2.54
C TRP A 55 -7.15 -6.94 1.27
N LYS A 56 -7.53 -8.15 0.85
CA LYS A 56 -8.23 -8.37 -0.43
C LYS A 56 -9.59 -7.66 -0.45
N ASP A 57 -10.26 -7.60 0.69
CA ASP A 57 -11.52 -6.91 0.93
C ASP A 57 -11.40 -5.38 0.90
N LYS A 58 -10.20 -4.83 1.09
CA LYS A 58 -9.92 -3.38 1.04
C LYS A 58 -9.59 -2.87 -0.36
N ILE A 59 -9.16 -3.76 -1.25
CA ILE A 59 -8.62 -3.41 -2.57
C ILE A 59 -9.71 -3.61 -3.63
N LEU A 60 -9.78 -2.69 -4.59
CA LEU A 60 -10.69 -2.82 -5.73
C LEU A 60 -10.43 -4.11 -6.52
N ILE A 61 -11.49 -4.80 -6.93
CA ILE A 61 -11.41 -6.00 -7.77
C ILE A 61 -11.52 -5.59 -9.25
N ASN A 62 -10.66 -6.17 -10.09
CA ASN A 62 -10.77 -6.02 -11.53
C ASN A 62 -11.89 -6.94 -12.06
N PRO A 63 -12.96 -6.39 -12.67
CA PRO A 63 -14.10 -7.18 -13.13
C PRO A 63 -13.74 -8.17 -14.23
N LYS A 64 -12.65 -7.95 -14.98
CA LYS A 64 -12.25 -8.83 -16.08
C LYS A 64 -11.66 -10.17 -15.63
N ASN A 65 -11.08 -10.23 -14.42
CA ASN A 65 -10.35 -11.42 -13.98
C ASN A 65 -10.58 -11.78 -12.50
N GLY A 66 -11.42 -11.03 -11.78
CA GLY A 66 -11.74 -11.27 -10.38
C GLY A 66 -10.57 -11.04 -9.40
N LYS A 67 -9.42 -10.53 -9.86
CA LYS A 67 -8.24 -10.28 -9.02
C LYS A 67 -8.21 -8.83 -8.53
N THR A 68 -7.58 -8.60 -7.38
CA THR A 68 -7.32 -7.24 -6.87
C THR A 68 -6.49 -6.43 -7.86
N VAL A 69 -6.80 -5.15 -8.03
CA VAL A 69 -6.02 -4.23 -8.87
C VAL A 69 -4.61 -4.01 -8.34
N ASP A 70 -3.66 -3.77 -9.24
CA ASP A 70 -2.25 -3.56 -8.92
C ASP A 70 -1.93 -2.05 -8.82
N LYS A 71 -2.70 -1.31 -8.01
CA LYS A 71 -2.61 0.16 -7.84
C LYS A 71 -1.98 0.57 -6.50
N ILE A 72 -1.78 1.88 -6.30
CA ILE A 72 -1.09 2.46 -5.13
C ILE A 72 -1.70 2.07 -3.77
N SER A 73 -2.98 1.65 -3.72
CA SER A 73 -3.61 1.10 -2.51
C SER A 73 -2.78 -0.01 -1.87
N LYS A 74 -2.10 -0.85 -2.68
CA LYS A 74 -1.20 -1.89 -2.18
C LYS A 74 -0.01 -1.30 -1.42
N SER A 75 0.64 -0.27 -1.96
CA SER A 75 1.76 0.40 -1.28
C SER A 75 1.32 1.10 0.00
N ILE A 76 0.15 1.74 -0.01
CA ILE A 76 -0.41 2.40 1.18
C ILE A 76 -0.66 1.38 2.29
N LEU A 77 -1.24 0.22 1.97
CA LEU A 77 -1.47 -0.85 2.95
C LEU A 77 -0.16 -1.47 3.48
N ILE A 78 0.85 -1.60 2.63
CA ILE A 78 2.20 -2.03 3.03
C ILE A 78 2.80 -1.03 4.02
N MET A 79 2.78 0.26 3.69
CA MET A 79 3.33 1.32 4.55
C MET A 79 2.59 1.39 5.89
N GLU A 80 1.26 1.30 5.88
CA GLU A 80 0.45 1.30 7.10
C GLU A 80 0.86 0.13 8.01
N HIS A 81 0.94 -1.07 7.44
CA HIS A 81 1.27 -2.26 8.22
C HIS A 81 2.67 -2.20 8.82
N LEU A 82 3.68 -1.80 8.04
CA LEU A 82 5.04 -1.66 8.55
C LEU A 82 5.13 -0.57 9.62
N THR A 83 4.54 0.60 9.38
CA THR A 83 4.56 1.73 10.32
C THR A 83 3.93 1.35 11.65
N LEU A 84 2.73 0.77 11.64
CA LEU A 84 2.03 0.40 12.87
C LEU A 84 2.64 -0.81 13.59
N SER A 85 3.39 -1.65 12.87
CA SER A 85 4.15 -2.73 13.50
C SER A 85 5.36 -2.20 14.27
N ILE A 86 5.96 -1.09 13.80
CA ILE A 86 7.10 -0.44 14.48
C ILE A 86 6.61 0.45 15.62
N ASN A 87 5.59 1.27 15.38
CA ASN A 87 5.01 2.18 16.37
C ASN A 87 3.48 2.14 16.29
N LYS A 88 2.85 1.47 17.26
CA LYS A 88 1.38 1.37 17.35
C LYS A 88 0.70 2.71 17.60
N ASP A 89 1.41 3.63 18.26
CA ASP A 89 0.94 4.97 18.59
C ASP A 89 1.40 6.01 17.56
N PHE A 90 1.81 5.56 16.37
CA PHE A 90 2.16 6.47 15.29
C PHE A 90 0.98 7.43 15.04
N PRO A 91 1.16 8.76 15.21
CA PRO A 91 0.08 9.73 15.14
C PRO A 91 -0.43 9.99 13.72
N GLY A 92 0.01 9.15 12.76
CA GLY A 92 -0.23 9.23 11.33
C GLY A 92 -1.67 9.56 10.97
N ASN A 93 -1.82 10.24 9.84
CA ASN A 93 -3.09 10.67 9.24
C ASN A 93 -2.84 11.50 7.97
N ALA A 94 -1.59 11.79 7.61
CA ALA A 94 -1.25 12.67 6.50
C ALA A 94 -1.71 12.08 5.18
N ILE A 95 -1.49 10.77 4.98
CA ILE A 95 -1.89 10.07 3.76
C ILE A 95 -3.42 10.00 3.69
N LYS A 96 -4.08 9.57 4.77
CA LYS A 96 -5.55 9.58 4.89
C LYS A 96 -6.14 10.96 4.58
N LYS A 97 -5.68 12.01 5.25
CA LYS A 97 -6.17 13.39 5.05
C LYS A 97 -5.96 13.84 3.60
N CYS A 98 -4.82 13.52 3.00
CA CYS A 98 -4.53 13.85 1.60
C CYS A 98 -5.52 13.15 0.65
N LEU A 99 -5.70 11.83 0.79
CA LEU A 99 -6.59 11.05 -0.06
C LEU A 99 -8.06 11.49 0.09
N LEU A 100 -8.52 11.75 1.32
CA LEU A 100 -9.87 12.26 1.57
C LEU A 100 -10.08 13.64 0.95
N ARG A 101 -9.07 14.52 1.01
CA ARG A 101 -9.13 15.84 0.36
C ARG A 101 -9.18 15.72 -1.17
N LEU A 102 -8.41 14.81 -1.76
CA LEU A 102 -8.45 14.54 -3.20
C LEU A 102 -9.80 13.96 -3.63
N TYR A 103 -10.32 12.98 -2.88
CA TYR A 103 -11.64 12.38 -3.15
C TYR A 103 -12.78 13.40 -3.08
N LYS A 104 -12.75 14.35 -2.12
CA LYS A 104 -13.74 15.43 -2.03
C LYS A 104 -13.76 16.34 -3.27
N ARG A 105 -12.63 16.46 -3.98
CA ARG A 105 -12.52 17.25 -5.22
C ARG A 105 -12.90 16.43 -6.45
N ASP A 106 -12.53 15.15 -6.46
CA ASP A 106 -12.83 14.24 -7.55
C ASP A 106 -13.02 12.80 -7.03
N MET A 107 -14.26 12.31 -7.09
CA MET A 107 -14.59 10.95 -6.63
C MET A 107 -13.89 9.85 -7.44
N ARG A 108 -13.44 10.14 -8.68
CA ARG A 108 -12.71 9.19 -9.53
C ARG A 108 -11.37 8.78 -8.93
N ILE A 109 -10.82 9.60 -8.01
CA ILE A 109 -9.60 9.30 -7.25
C ILE A 109 -9.68 7.92 -6.61
N LEU A 110 -10.85 7.51 -6.10
CA LEU A 110 -10.99 6.22 -5.43
C LEU A 110 -10.64 5.03 -6.36
N LYS A 111 -11.11 5.10 -7.61
CA LYS A 111 -10.79 4.10 -8.65
C LYS A 111 -9.34 4.24 -9.13
N GLN A 112 -8.79 5.45 -9.17
CA GLN A 112 -7.39 5.70 -9.54
C GLN A 112 -6.43 5.06 -8.53
N ILE A 113 -6.66 5.28 -7.24
CA ILE A 113 -5.79 4.76 -6.18
C ILE A 113 -6.04 3.28 -5.89
N GLY A 114 -7.22 2.75 -6.22
CA GLY A 114 -7.54 1.33 -6.18
C GLY A 114 -7.98 0.78 -4.82
N PHE A 115 -8.57 1.62 -3.97
CA PHE A 115 -9.35 1.14 -2.82
C PHE A 115 -10.76 0.73 -3.27
N LYS A 116 -11.35 -0.25 -2.57
CA LYS A 116 -12.69 -0.77 -2.88
C LYS A 116 -13.79 0.27 -2.66
N ASP A 117 -13.72 0.98 -1.55
CA ASP A 117 -14.67 2.01 -1.14
C ASP A 117 -13.95 3.11 -0.33
N ILE A 118 -14.66 4.23 -0.11
CA ILE A 118 -14.11 5.35 0.66
C ILE A 118 -13.93 5.01 2.14
N GLU A 119 -14.68 4.03 2.66
CA GLU A 119 -14.61 3.64 4.07
C GLU A 119 -13.26 3.00 4.39
N ASN A 120 -12.72 2.21 3.46
CA ASN A 120 -11.36 1.69 3.55
C ASN A 120 -10.29 2.80 3.64
N VAL A 121 -10.51 3.95 2.98
CA VAL A 121 -9.61 5.11 3.09
C VAL A 121 -9.78 5.82 4.43
N LYS A 122 -11.02 5.97 4.93
CA LYS A 122 -11.27 6.57 6.25
C LYS A 122 -10.69 5.75 7.40
N ASN A 123 -10.62 4.43 7.22
CA ASN A 123 -10.07 3.50 8.21
C ASN A 123 -8.54 3.41 8.21
N LEU A 124 -7.86 4.11 7.29
CA LEU A 124 -6.40 4.21 7.34
C LEU A 124 -5.94 4.95 8.60
N LYS A 125 -4.81 4.51 9.15
CA LYS A 125 -4.15 5.10 10.34
C LYS A 125 -2.85 5.85 10.01
N ILE A 126 -2.61 6.17 8.73
CA ILE A 126 -1.40 6.85 8.23
C ILE A 126 -1.71 8.13 7.44
#